data_AF-A0A842RIF0-F1
#
_entry.id   AF-A0A842RIF0-F1
#
_cell.length_a   1.000
_cell.length_b   1.000
_cell.length_c   1.000
_cell.angle_alpha   90.00
_cell.angle_beta   90.00
_cell.angle_gamma   90.00
#
_symmetry.space_group_name_H-M   'P 1'
#
loop_
_entity.id
_entity.type
_entity.pdbx_description
1 polymer ?
#
loop_
_entity_poly.entity_id
_entity_poly.type
_entity_poly.pdbx_seq_one_letter_code
_entity_poly.pdbx_strand_id
1 'polypeptide(L)'
;MSEKPPLKQRNFWFWLISFFLTFGIGYIIYLYINFEDLNQLDRYPKSQSIPSTETDKILIIILIVLTGGIGILLAHYVKFQKLHDYLKYHPRKQTQHCPSGLRATIFTLFTGCISALAWVPFWIITPILSGFVNNNGMGTTILIVALIFGLLLGLGAITLAIYLTVLNYQWQKAYNERVQLLLKENNPNFPEESS
;
A
#
# COMPACT_ATOMS: atom_id res chain seq x y z
N MET A 1 18.11 22.33 -23.04
CA MET A 1 17.91 21.67 -21.72
C MET A 1 16.56 20.99 -21.78
N SER A 2 16.50 19.66 -21.61
CA SER A 2 15.20 18.97 -21.53
C SER A 2 14.46 19.50 -20.31
N GLU A 3 13.25 19.99 -20.51
CA GLU A 3 12.37 20.43 -19.42
C GLU A 3 12.14 19.23 -18.49
N LYS A 4 12.48 19.38 -17.20
CA LYS A 4 12.30 18.29 -16.23
C LYS A 4 10.79 18.09 -16.02
N PRO A 5 10.29 16.86 -15.98
CA PRO A 5 8.86 16.62 -15.75
C PRO A 5 8.45 17.17 -14.38
N PRO A 6 7.26 17.76 -14.24
CA PRO A 6 6.83 18.37 -12.98
C PRO A 6 6.61 17.29 -11.92
N LEU A 7 7.41 17.31 -10.84
CA LEU A 7 7.13 16.51 -9.65
C LEU A 7 5.82 16.98 -9.01
N LYS A 8 4.93 16.04 -8.69
CA LYS A 8 3.64 16.33 -8.08
C LYS A 8 3.57 15.72 -6.70
N GLN A 9 3.19 16.53 -5.71
CA GLN A 9 2.73 15.99 -4.43
C GLN A 9 1.38 15.30 -4.64
N ARG A 10 1.15 14.20 -3.93
CA ARG A 10 -0.12 13.48 -4.00
C ARG A 10 -0.87 13.57 -2.68
N ASN A 11 -2.19 13.67 -2.77
CA ASN A 11 -3.07 13.58 -1.62
C ASN A 11 -3.39 12.10 -1.34
N PHE A 12 -2.91 11.59 -0.21
CA PHE A 12 -3.16 10.20 0.22
C PHE A 12 -4.65 9.88 0.37
N TRP A 13 -5.42 10.79 0.99
CA TRP A 13 -6.83 10.56 1.31
C TRP A 13 -7.69 10.45 0.05
N PHE A 14 -7.37 11.21 -0.99
CA PHE A 14 -8.03 11.10 -2.29
C PHE A 14 -7.90 9.67 -2.87
N TRP A 15 -6.70 9.09 -2.82
CA TRP A 15 -6.45 7.75 -3.33
C TRP A 15 -7.06 6.65 -2.45
N LEU A 16 -7.06 6.85 -1.13
CA LEU A 16 -7.73 5.93 -0.20
C LEU A 16 -9.23 5.89 -0.45
N ILE A 17 -9.89 7.04 -0.60
CA ILE A 17 -11.32 7.11 -0.93
C ILE A 17 -11.58 6.48 -2.30
N SER A 18 -10.74 6.77 -3.29
CA SER A 18 -10.85 6.20 -4.63
C SER A 18 -10.76 4.67 -4.62
N PHE A 19 -9.91 4.08 -3.78
CA PHE A 19 -9.83 2.63 -3.59
C PHE A 19 -11.18 2.03 -3.17
N PHE A 20 -11.85 2.63 -2.18
CA PHE A 20 -13.15 2.15 -1.71
C PHE A 20 -14.26 2.34 -2.76
N LEU A 21 -14.31 3.49 -3.44
CA LEU A 21 -15.33 3.79 -4.46
C LEU A 21 -15.24 2.90 -5.71
N THR A 22 -14.06 2.35 -5.99
CA THR A 22 -13.79 1.57 -7.22
C THR A 22 -13.56 0.09 -6.96
N PHE A 23 -13.90 -0.40 -5.77
CA PHE A 23 -13.72 -1.80 -5.37
C PHE A 23 -12.30 -2.33 -5.63
N GLY A 24 -11.27 -1.52 -5.39
CA GLY A 24 -9.87 -1.92 -5.55
C GLY A 24 -9.16 -1.45 -6.82
N ILE A 25 -9.87 -1.12 -7.90
CA ILE A 25 -9.25 -0.68 -9.17
C ILE A 25 -8.42 0.59 -8.96
N GLY A 26 -8.93 1.54 -8.18
CA GLY A 26 -8.26 2.78 -7.83
C GLY A 26 -6.92 2.56 -7.14
N TYR A 27 -6.74 1.44 -6.43
CA TYR A 27 -5.47 1.11 -5.82
C TYR A 27 -4.42 0.59 -6.82
N ILE A 28 -4.83 -0.14 -7.86
CA ILE A 28 -3.92 -0.52 -8.96
C ILE A 28 -3.45 0.74 -9.71
N ILE A 29 -4.36 1.67 -9.98
CA ILE A 29 -4.03 2.98 -10.57
C ILE A 29 -3.08 3.74 -9.66
N TYR A 30 -3.34 3.75 -8.35
CA TYR A 30 -2.47 4.38 -7.36
C TYR A 30 -1.06 3.77 -7.35
N LEU A 31 -0.92 2.44 -7.44
CA LEU A 31 0.37 1.78 -7.56
C LEU A 31 1.11 2.19 -8.84
N TYR A 32 0.42 2.21 -9.99
CA TYR A 32 1.00 2.66 -11.25
C TYR A 32 1.55 4.09 -11.14
N ILE A 33 0.78 5.00 -10.55
CA ILE A 33 1.20 6.38 -10.33
C ILE A 33 2.37 6.47 -9.36
N ASN A 34 2.41 5.67 -8.29
CA ASN A 34 3.54 5.65 -7.37
C ASN A 34 4.84 5.20 -8.04
N PHE A 35 4.79 4.24 -8.97
CA PHE A 35 5.96 3.84 -9.75
C PHE A 35 6.39 4.90 -10.76
N GLU A 36 5.43 5.58 -11.40
CA GLU A 36 5.73 6.73 -12.25
C GLU A 36 6.42 7.85 -11.46
N ASP A 37 5.88 8.16 -10.28
CA ASP A 37 6.42 9.14 -9.33
C ASP A 37 7.85 8.75 -8.87
N LEU A 38 8.11 7.47 -8.59
CA LEU A 38 9.46 6.95 -8.31
C LEU A 38 10.41 7.11 -9.51
N ASN A 39 9.95 6.79 -10.73
CA ASN A 39 10.77 6.93 -11.93
C ASN A 39 11.09 8.41 -12.22
N GLN A 40 10.16 9.33 -11.90
CA GLN A 40 10.39 10.76 -12.04
C GLN A 40 11.41 11.28 -11.02
N LEU A 41 11.42 10.77 -9.79
CA LEU A 41 12.46 11.10 -8.80
C LEU A 41 13.87 10.77 -9.31
N ASP A 42 14.03 9.70 -10.10
CA ASP A 42 15.33 9.29 -10.62
C ASP A 42 15.93 10.27 -11.63
N ARG A 43 15.08 11.10 -12.26
CA ARG A 43 15.48 12.11 -13.26
C ARG A 43 16.06 13.38 -12.64
N TYR A 44 15.98 13.53 -11.32
CA TYR A 44 16.54 14.67 -10.61
C TYR A 44 18.01 14.43 -10.25
N PRO A 45 18.84 15.50 -10.18
CA PRO A 45 20.26 15.35 -9.89
C PRO A 45 20.48 14.59 -8.58
N LYS A 46 21.31 13.55 -8.63
CA LYS A 46 21.66 12.71 -7.48
C LYS A 46 23.12 12.26 -7.57
N SER A 47 23.72 12.02 -6.41
CA SER A 47 25.01 11.34 -6.29
C SER A 47 24.96 9.93 -6.88
N GLN A 48 26.09 9.44 -7.41
CA GLN A 48 26.26 8.05 -7.86
C GLN A 48 26.03 7.03 -6.74
N SER A 49 26.17 7.44 -5.47
CA SER A 49 25.93 6.58 -4.30
C SER A 49 24.45 6.35 -3.99
N ILE A 50 23.52 7.03 -4.67
CA ILE A 50 22.08 6.91 -4.41
C ILE A 50 21.47 5.84 -5.33
N PRO A 51 20.87 4.78 -4.78
CA PRO A 51 20.23 3.73 -5.58
C PRO A 51 19.17 4.28 -6.53
N SER A 52 19.02 3.64 -7.69
CA SER A 52 17.99 4.03 -8.66
C SER A 52 16.59 3.66 -8.17
N THR A 53 15.68 4.63 -8.26
CA THR A 53 14.24 4.45 -8.06
C THR A 53 13.52 3.95 -9.30
N GLU A 54 14.22 3.82 -10.44
CA GLU A 54 13.63 3.37 -11.69
C GLU A 54 13.09 1.94 -11.57
N THR A 55 11.89 1.74 -12.12
CA THR A 55 11.13 0.51 -12.13
C THR A 55 10.36 0.36 -13.43
N ASP A 56 10.29 -0.87 -13.95
CA ASP A 56 9.40 -1.19 -15.07
C ASP A 56 7.96 -1.32 -14.55
N LYS A 57 7.29 -0.17 -14.48
CA LYS A 57 5.90 -0.08 -13.99
C LYS A 57 4.94 -0.91 -14.83
N ILE A 58 5.17 -1.06 -16.15
CA ILE A 58 4.26 -1.82 -17.03
C ILE A 58 4.36 -3.31 -16.70
N LEU A 59 5.58 -3.83 -16.59
CA LEU A 59 5.82 -5.22 -16.20
C LEU A 59 5.20 -5.53 -14.82
N ILE A 60 5.35 -4.63 -13.85
CA ILE A 60 4.78 -4.81 -12.51
C ILE A 60 3.24 -4.86 -12.56
N ILE A 61 2.59 -3.98 -13.33
CA ILE A 61 1.12 -4.01 -13.49
C ILE A 61 0.67 -5.30 -14.19
N ILE A 62 1.36 -5.73 -15.25
CA ILE A 62 1.07 -7.01 -15.92
C ILE A 62 1.16 -8.15 -14.91
N LEU A 63 2.19 -8.16 -14.06
CA LEU A 63 2.34 -9.20 -13.03
C LEU A 63 1.19 -9.17 -12.01
N ILE A 64 0.74 -7.99 -11.57
CA ILE A 64 -0.44 -7.85 -10.70
C ILE A 64 -1.68 -8.47 -11.36
N VAL A 65 -1.91 -8.18 -12.65
CA VAL A 65 -3.08 -8.70 -13.37
C VAL A 65 -3.00 -10.22 -13.54
N LEU A 66 -1.82 -10.77 -13.87
CA LEU A 66 -1.64 -12.20 -14.13
C LEU A 66 -1.62 -13.06 -12.86
N THR A 67 -1.08 -12.53 -11.75
CA THR A 67 -0.82 -13.31 -10.52
C THR A 67 -1.68 -12.88 -9.32
N GLY A 68 -2.46 -11.80 -9.47
CA GLY A 68 -3.32 -11.27 -8.43
C GLY A 68 -2.54 -10.87 -7.18
N GLY A 69 -2.85 -11.51 -6.05
CA GLY A 69 -2.28 -11.19 -4.74
C GLY A 69 -0.76 -11.26 -4.68
N ILE A 70 -0.13 -12.20 -5.39
CA ILE A 70 1.35 -12.32 -5.42
C ILE A 70 1.97 -11.08 -6.08
N GLY A 71 1.41 -10.62 -7.19
CA GLY A 71 1.86 -9.42 -7.87
C GLY A 71 1.70 -8.17 -7.01
N ILE A 72 0.63 -8.08 -6.20
CA ILE A 72 0.45 -6.99 -5.22
C ILE A 72 1.55 -7.01 -4.17
N LEU A 73 1.92 -8.18 -3.64
CA LEU A 73 3.02 -8.32 -2.68
C LEU A 73 4.34 -7.84 -3.26
N LEU A 74 4.68 -8.24 -4.50
CA LEU A 74 5.89 -7.78 -5.16
C LEU A 74 5.85 -6.27 -5.40
N ALA A 75 4.73 -5.74 -5.88
CA ALA A 75 4.58 -4.32 -6.13
C ALA A 75 4.76 -3.49 -4.84
N HIS A 76 4.19 -3.94 -3.73
CA HIS A 76 4.41 -3.32 -2.43
C HIS A 76 5.87 -3.41 -1.98
N TYR A 77 6.50 -4.57 -2.11
CA TYR A 77 7.92 -4.70 -1.79
C TYR A 77 8.76 -3.68 -2.56
N VAL A 78 8.62 -3.64 -3.89
CA VAL A 78 9.40 -2.76 -4.76
C VAL A 78 9.12 -1.28 -4.46
N LYS A 79 7.84 -0.89 -4.36
CA LYS A 79 7.42 0.49 -4.05
C LYS A 79 8.09 1.02 -2.79
N PHE A 80 8.01 0.26 -1.70
CA PHE A 80 8.54 0.67 -0.41
C PHE A 80 10.07 0.60 -0.36
N GLN A 81 10.65 -0.48 -0.89
CA GLN A 81 12.11 -0.68 -0.86
C GLN A 81 12.85 0.39 -1.65
N LYS A 82 12.37 0.73 -2.86
CA LYS A 82 13.00 1.72 -3.72
C LYS A 82 13.04 3.11 -3.06
N LEU A 83 11.94 3.56 -2.48
CA LEU A 83 11.90 4.85 -1.78
C LEU A 83 12.76 4.82 -0.51
N HIS A 84 12.62 3.76 0.30
CA HIS A 84 13.40 3.59 1.52
C HIS A 84 14.91 3.67 1.25
N ASP A 85 15.40 2.93 0.27
CA ASP A 85 16.82 2.90 -0.06
C ASP A 85 17.27 4.25 -0.62
N TYR A 86 16.51 4.82 -1.56
CA TYR A 86 16.80 6.16 -2.09
C TYR A 86 16.96 7.19 -0.96
N LEU A 87 16.03 7.24 0.00
CA LEU A 87 16.06 8.20 1.12
C LEU A 87 17.17 7.88 2.13
N LYS A 88 17.43 6.60 2.39
CA LYS A 88 18.47 6.16 3.32
C LYS A 88 19.86 6.61 2.86
N TYR A 89 20.16 6.46 1.57
CA TYR A 89 21.47 6.84 0.99
C TYR A 89 21.55 8.30 0.55
N HIS A 90 20.44 9.04 0.59
CA HIS A 90 20.43 10.46 0.26
C HIS A 90 21.27 11.29 1.27
N PRO A 91 22.12 12.24 0.84
CA PRO A 91 22.92 13.06 1.74
C PRO A 91 22.06 14.01 2.57
N ARG A 92 21.05 14.62 1.95
CA ARG A 92 20.05 15.44 2.67
C ARG A 92 19.04 14.53 3.34
N LYS A 93 19.09 14.45 4.67
CA LYS A 93 18.14 13.66 5.48
C LYS A 93 16.80 14.36 5.57
N GLN A 94 15.76 13.53 5.65
CA GLN A 94 14.37 13.95 5.79
C GLN A 94 13.90 13.76 7.22
N THR A 95 12.82 14.45 7.58
CA THR A 95 12.16 14.25 8.87
C THR A 95 11.29 13.01 8.85
N GLN A 96 10.67 12.67 7.70
CA GLN A 96 9.81 11.51 7.59
C GLN A 96 10.59 10.24 7.32
N HIS A 97 10.24 9.18 8.04
CA HIS A 97 10.79 7.86 7.83
C HIS A 97 9.89 7.05 6.88
N CYS A 98 10.46 6.54 5.79
CA CYS A 98 9.80 5.57 4.94
C CYS A 98 9.99 4.17 5.52
N PRO A 99 8.95 3.35 5.70
CA PRO A 99 9.12 1.98 6.17
C PRO A 99 9.76 1.10 5.09
N SER A 100 10.46 0.04 5.50
CA SER A 100 11.13 -0.87 4.57
C SER A 100 10.17 -1.71 3.72
N GLY A 101 10.62 -2.14 2.55
CA GLY A 101 9.84 -3.01 1.65
C GLY A 101 9.45 -4.32 2.31
N LEU A 102 10.37 -4.93 3.06
CA LEU A 102 10.11 -6.17 3.80
C LEU A 102 8.97 -5.98 4.81
N ARG A 103 9.00 -4.90 5.61
CA ARG A 103 7.94 -4.61 6.58
C ARG A 103 6.59 -4.47 5.89
N ALA A 104 6.50 -3.64 4.85
CA ALA A 104 5.25 -3.44 4.12
C ALA A 104 4.71 -4.74 3.51
N THR A 105 5.59 -5.59 2.96
CA THR A 105 5.20 -6.86 2.34
C THR A 105 4.67 -7.85 3.35
N ILE A 106 5.33 -7.99 4.50
CA ILE A 106 4.90 -8.87 5.59
C ILE A 106 3.49 -8.49 6.05
N PHE A 107 3.24 -7.19 6.31
CA PHE A 107 1.91 -6.74 6.72
C PHE A 107 0.87 -6.93 5.63
N THR A 108 1.22 -6.72 4.35
CA THR A 108 0.31 -6.98 3.23
C THR A 108 -0.08 -8.45 3.15
N LEU A 109 0.90 -9.36 3.30
CA LEU A 109 0.68 -10.80 3.32
C LEU A 109 -0.25 -11.19 4.48
N PHE A 110 0.03 -10.74 5.69
CA PHE A 110 -0.81 -11.03 6.86
C PHE A 110 -2.22 -10.46 6.70
N THR A 111 -2.38 -9.23 6.21
CA THR A 111 -3.69 -8.66 5.92
C THR A 111 -4.45 -9.55 4.93
N GLY A 112 -3.80 -9.99 3.85
CA GLY A 112 -4.41 -10.87 2.85
C GLY A 112 -4.82 -12.22 3.43
N CYS A 113 -3.93 -12.88 4.17
CA CYS A 113 -4.21 -14.19 4.79
C CYS A 113 -5.34 -14.09 5.83
N ILE A 114 -5.30 -13.12 6.73
CA ILE A 114 -6.35 -12.94 7.76
C ILE A 114 -7.68 -12.56 7.12
N SER A 115 -7.67 -11.71 6.09
CA SER A 115 -8.88 -11.39 5.33
C SER A 115 -9.47 -12.63 4.67
N ALA A 116 -8.65 -13.47 4.03
CA ALA A 116 -9.09 -14.72 3.42
C ALA A 116 -9.65 -15.71 4.46
N LEU A 117 -8.98 -15.84 5.61
CA LEU A 117 -9.45 -16.69 6.71
C LEU A 117 -10.76 -16.16 7.32
N ALA A 118 -10.97 -14.84 7.37
CA ALA A 118 -12.21 -14.25 7.87
C ALA A 118 -13.44 -14.63 7.03
N TRP A 119 -13.25 -15.07 5.77
CA TRP A 119 -14.32 -15.62 4.95
C TRP A 119 -14.66 -17.08 5.29
N VAL A 120 -13.76 -17.85 5.91
CA VAL A 120 -13.99 -19.28 6.21
C VAL A 120 -15.25 -19.49 7.07
N PRO A 121 -15.49 -18.71 8.15
CA PRO A 121 -16.74 -18.78 8.90
C PRO A 121 -17.98 -18.58 8.05
N PHE A 122 -17.95 -17.67 7.07
CA PHE A 122 -19.08 -17.46 6.17
C PHE A 122 -19.40 -18.75 5.39
N TRP A 123 -18.37 -19.41 4.82
CA TRP A 123 -18.52 -20.68 4.11
C TRP A 123 -19.04 -21.83 4.99
N ILE A 124 -18.73 -21.82 6.28
CA ILE A 124 -19.22 -22.81 7.25
C ILE A 124 -20.67 -22.50 7.67
N ILE A 125 -20.99 -21.22 7.86
CA ILE A 125 -22.31 -20.76 8.31
C ILE A 125 -23.37 -20.97 7.22
N THR A 126 -23.06 -20.71 5.94
CA THR A 126 -24.03 -20.84 4.84
C THR A 126 -24.71 -22.23 4.75
N PRO A 127 -23.98 -23.37 4.73
CA PRO A 127 -24.60 -24.69 4.70
C PRO A 127 -25.33 -25.01 6.01
N ILE A 128 -24.82 -24.56 7.16
CA ILE A 128 -25.47 -24.76 8.46
C ILE A 128 -26.82 -24.05 8.48
N LEU A 129 -26.90 -22.78 8.07
CA LEU A 129 -28.15 -22.04 7.96
C LEU A 129 -29.13 -22.70 6.97
N SER A 130 -28.64 -23.27 5.87
CA SER A 130 -29.48 -24.01 4.92
C SER A 130 -29.99 -25.35 5.48
N GLY A 131 -29.20 -26.00 6.36
CA GLY A 131 -29.55 -27.25 7.03
C GLY A 131 -30.32 -27.08 8.34
N PHE A 132 -30.38 -25.86 8.88
CA PHE A 132 -31.10 -25.50 10.11
C PHE A 132 -32.62 -25.70 10.04
N VAL A 133 -33.14 -26.06 8.86
CA VAL A 133 -34.51 -26.58 8.69
C VAL A 133 -34.71 -27.92 9.44
N ASN A 134 -33.64 -28.64 9.82
CA ASN A 134 -33.72 -29.92 10.54
C ASN A 134 -33.13 -29.83 11.97
N ASN A 135 -34.01 -29.49 12.93
CA ASN A 135 -33.86 -29.43 14.40
C ASN A 135 -32.77 -30.33 15.07
N ASN A 136 -31.50 -29.93 15.09
CA ASN A 136 -30.47 -30.58 15.90
C ASN A 136 -29.61 -29.54 16.66
N GLY A 137 -29.53 -29.67 18.00
CA GLY A 137 -28.82 -28.74 18.89
C GLY A 137 -27.31 -28.60 18.63
N MET A 138 -26.69 -29.56 17.92
CA MET A 138 -25.28 -29.50 17.52
C MET A 138 -25.01 -28.37 16.48
N GLY A 139 -26.00 -28.02 15.65
CA GLY A 139 -25.88 -26.93 14.68
C GLY A 139 -25.72 -25.56 15.33
N THR A 140 -26.39 -25.34 16.47
CA THR A 140 -26.33 -24.07 17.21
C THR A 140 -24.96 -23.84 17.83
N THR A 141 -24.33 -24.87 18.41
CA THR A 141 -22.98 -24.73 18.97
C THR A 141 -21.94 -24.42 17.90
N ILE A 142 -21.98 -25.12 16.75
CA ILE A 142 -21.06 -24.86 15.63
C ILE A 142 -21.25 -23.45 15.08
N LEU A 143 -22.50 -23.00 14.94
CA LEU A 143 -22.83 -21.64 14.52
C LEU A 143 -22.24 -20.58 15.46
N ILE A 144 -22.42 -20.74 16.77
CA ILE A 144 -21.88 -19.79 17.77
C ILE A 144 -20.34 -19.73 17.69
N VAL A 145 -19.67 -20.89 17.61
CA VAL A 145 -18.20 -20.95 17.49
C VAL A 145 -17.72 -20.29 16.20
N ALA A 146 -18.38 -20.55 15.07
CA ALA A 146 -18.05 -19.93 13.79
C ALA A 146 -18.22 -18.40 13.84
N LEU A 147 -19.29 -17.90 14.48
CA LEU A 147 -19.53 -16.46 14.64
C LEU A 147 -18.46 -15.79 15.51
N ILE A 148 -18.09 -16.38 16.65
CA ILE A 148 -17.04 -15.85 17.52
C ILE A 148 -15.69 -15.82 16.78
N PHE A 149 -15.34 -16.93 16.12
CA PHE A 149 -14.09 -17.02 15.36
C PHE A 149 -14.05 -16.01 14.20
N GLY A 150 -15.16 -15.86 13.48
CA GLY A 150 -15.30 -14.85 12.42
C GLY A 150 -15.19 -13.42 12.93
N LEU A 151 -15.76 -13.12 14.10
CA LEU A 151 -15.62 -11.80 14.73
C LEU A 151 -14.15 -11.52 15.07
N LEU A 152 -13.44 -12.47 15.68
CA LEU A 152 -12.03 -12.30 16.04
C LEU A 152 -11.13 -12.10 14.81
N LEU A 153 -11.34 -12.90 13.76
CA LEU A 153 -10.61 -12.74 12.50
C LEU A 153 -10.94 -11.42 11.79
N GLY A 154 -12.21 -11.01 11.81
CA GLY A 154 -12.65 -9.72 11.26
C GLY A 154 -12.01 -8.54 11.97
N LEU A 155 -11.96 -8.54 13.30
CA LEU A 155 -11.26 -7.52 14.08
C LEU A 155 -9.76 -7.50 13.75
N GLY A 156 -9.11 -8.67 13.66
CA GLY A 156 -7.72 -8.79 13.25
C GLY A 156 -7.46 -8.22 11.84
N ALA A 157 -8.35 -8.52 10.88
CA ALA A 157 -8.27 -7.99 9.51
C ALA A 157 -8.37 -6.45 9.50
N ILE A 158 -9.30 -5.88 10.27
CA ILE A 158 -9.48 -4.43 10.38
C ILE A 158 -8.24 -3.78 10.98
N THR A 159 -7.69 -4.31 12.07
CA THR A 159 -6.47 -3.78 12.69
C THR A 159 -5.29 -3.79 11.71
N LEU A 160 -5.10 -4.90 10.98
CA LEU A 160 -4.04 -5.01 9.97
C LEU A 160 -4.26 -4.07 8.77
N ALA A 161 -5.50 -3.87 8.33
CA ALA A 161 -5.85 -2.93 7.27
C ALA A 161 -5.58 -1.48 7.66
N ILE A 162 -5.93 -1.08 8.90
CA ILE A 162 -5.58 0.24 9.45
C ILE A 162 -4.07 0.41 9.47
N TYR A 163 -3.34 -0.60 9.93
CA TYR A 163 -1.89 -0.54 9.97
C TYR A 163 -1.25 -0.40 8.58
N LEU A 164 -1.74 -1.15 7.59
CA LEU A 164 -1.28 -1.04 6.19
C LEU A 164 -1.60 0.33 5.58
N THR A 165 -2.71 0.94 5.99
CA THR A 165 -3.09 2.31 5.63
C THR A 165 -2.08 3.31 6.20
N VAL A 166 -1.68 3.16 7.47
CA VAL A 166 -0.65 3.99 8.10
C VAL A 166 0.70 3.86 7.37
N LEU A 167 1.11 2.65 6.98
CA LEU A 167 2.35 2.46 6.22
C LEU A 167 2.31 3.18 4.87
N ASN A 168 1.20 3.09 4.13
CA ASN A 168 1.06 3.80 2.86
C ASN A 168 1.02 5.33 3.05
N TYR A 169 0.40 5.81 4.12
CA TYR A 169 0.41 7.24 4.47
C TYR A 169 1.83 7.73 4.77
N GLN A 170 2.61 7.00 5.57
CA GLN A 170 4.01 7.32 5.87
C GLN A 170 4.87 7.35 4.60
N TRP A 171 4.69 6.37 3.71
CA TRP A 171 5.36 6.35 2.41
C TRP A 171 5.04 7.60 1.59
N GLN A 172 3.75 7.96 1.47
CA GLN A 172 3.32 9.13 0.70
C GLN A 172 3.87 10.43 1.28
N LYS A 173 3.91 10.54 2.61
CA LYS A 173 4.43 11.71 3.30
C LYS A 173 5.94 11.88 3.08
N ALA A 174 6.70 10.80 3.16
CA ALA A 174 8.14 10.82 2.87
C ALA A 174 8.44 11.18 1.40
N TYR A 175 7.66 10.62 0.46
CA TYR A 175 7.74 11.00 -0.95
C TYR A 175 7.46 12.49 -1.17
N ASN A 176 6.34 13.00 -0.61
CA ASN A 176 5.95 14.40 -0.77
C ASN A 176 7.00 15.36 -0.16
N GLU A 177 7.56 15.03 1.01
CA GLU A 177 8.66 15.79 1.60
C GLU A 177 9.88 15.82 0.67
N ARG A 178 10.19 14.72 -0.03
CA ARG A 178 11.31 14.70 -0.99
C ARG A 178 11.05 15.63 -2.15
N VAL A 179 9.84 15.57 -2.70
CA VAL A 179 9.41 16.45 -3.78
C VAL A 179 9.53 17.91 -3.35
N GLN A 180 9.05 18.28 -2.16
CA GLN A 180 9.18 19.65 -1.63
C GLN A 180 10.63 20.11 -1.54
N LEU A 181 11.52 19.28 -0.99
CA LEU A 181 12.94 19.61 -0.88
C LEU A 181 13.59 19.79 -2.25
N LEU A 182 13.27 18.93 -3.21
CA LEU A 182 13.77 19.04 -4.59
C LEU A 182 13.25 20.30 -5.28
N LEU A 183 11.99 20.67 -5.07
CA LEU A 183 11.43 21.90 -5.64
C LEU A 183 12.11 23.14 -5.06
N LYS A 184 12.36 23.17 -3.74
CA LYS A 184 13.13 24.24 -3.09
C LYS A 184 14.58 24.31 -3.58
N GLU A 185 15.24 23.16 -3.77
CA GLU A 185 16.62 23.10 -4.27
C GLU A 185 16.77 23.59 -5.72
N ASN A 186 15.76 23.36 -6.56
CA ASN A 186 15.80 23.73 -7.98
C ASN A 186 15.13 25.07 -8.29
N ASN A 187 14.48 25.72 -7.32
CA ASN A 187 13.83 27.01 -7.50
C ASN A 187 14.08 27.92 -6.27
N PRO A 188 15.02 28.88 -6.35
CA PRO A 188 15.32 29.78 -5.24
C PRO A 188 14.16 30.72 -4.86
N ASN A 189 13.13 30.83 -5.72
CA ASN A 189 11.92 31.62 -5.47
C ASN A 189 10.75 30.77 -4.94
N PHE A 190 10.99 29.52 -4.54
CA PHE A 190 9.91 28.66 -4.04
C PHE A 190 9.39 29.21 -2.69
N PRO A 191 8.09 29.51 -2.56
CA PRO A 191 7.54 30.09 -1.33
C PRO A 191 7.78 29.13 -0.16
N GLU A 192 8.30 29.66 0.95
CA GLU A 192 8.37 28.90 2.19
C GLU A 192 6.95 28.72 2.72
N GLU A 193 6.46 27.48 2.72
CA GLU A 193 5.20 27.15 3.41
C GLU A 193 5.37 27.50 4.90
N SER A 194 4.56 28.46 5.37
CA SER A 194 4.38 28.76 6.78
C SER A 194 3.74 27.55 7.45
N SER A 195 4.57 26.82 8.21
CA SER A 195 4.21 25.66 9.02
C SER A 195 3.15 25.97 10.06
#